data_AF-A0A9E5F5L0-F1
#
_entry.id   AF-A0A9E5F5L0-F1
#
_cell.length_a   1.000
_cell.length_b   1.000
_cell.length_c   1.000
_cell.angle_alpha   90.00
_cell.angle_beta   90.00
_cell.angle_gamma   90.00
#
_symmetry.space_group_name_H-M   'P 1'
#
loop_
_entity.id
_entity.type
_entity.pdbx_description
1 polymer ?
#
loop_
_entity_poly.entity_id
_entity_poly.type
_entity_poly.pdbx_seq_one_letter_code
_entity_poly.pdbx_strand_id
1 'polypeptide(L)' 'LVGMLVLAFVATTFYVAVHYTHKIYGPLVSINRFIDEMVEGRSPSKLALRDGDELQDLVLKLNVLADKYKGSK' A
#
# COMPACT_ATOMS: atom_id res chain seq x y z
N LEU A 1 20.41 -32.47 -10.46
CA LEU A 1 20.52 -31.05 -10.92
C LEU A 1 19.14 -30.43 -11.17
N VAL A 2 18.33 -30.95 -12.08
CA VAL A 2 17.00 -30.38 -12.42
C VAL A 2 16.08 -30.22 -11.20
N GLY A 3 15.94 -31.25 -10.37
CA GLY A 3 15.08 -31.16 -9.17
C GLY A 3 15.49 -30.06 -8.18
N MET A 4 16.80 -29.84 -7.99
CA MET A 4 17.30 -28.76 -7.14
C MET A 4 17.00 -27.38 -7.73
N LEU A 5 17.12 -27.23 -9.05
CA LEU A 5 16.77 -25.98 -9.74
C LEU A 5 15.27 -25.67 -9.62
N VAL A 6 14.42 -26.69 -9.76
CA VAL A 6 12.96 -26.54 -9.59
C VAL A 6 12.62 -26.13 -8.16
N LEU A 7 13.22 -26.78 -7.15
CA LEU A 7 13.01 -26.40 -5.75
C LEU A 7 13.46 -24.96 -5.46
N ALA A 8 14.64 -24.57 -5.96
CA ALA A 8 15.15 -23.20 -5.80
C ALA A 8 14.23 -22.17 -6.49
N PHE A 9 13.72 -22.47 -7.68
CA PHE A 9 12.78 -21.61 -8.40
C PHE A 9 11.46 -21.44 -7.64
N VAL A 10 10.88 -22.54 -7.14
CA VAL A 10 9.64 -22.52 -6.35
C VAL A 10 9.83 -21.72 -5.07
N ALA A 11 10.91 -21.97 -4.33
CA ALA A 11 11.20 -21.26 -3.08
C ALA A 11 11.40 -19.76 -3.30
N THR A 12 12.15 -19.38 -4.34
CA THR A 12 12.40 -17.97 -4.68
C THR A 12 11.13 -17.28 -5.12
N THR A 13 10.33 -17.92 -5.98
CA THR A 13 9.05 -17.37 -6.45
C THR A 13 8.09 -17.16 -5.30
N PHE A 14 7.97 -18.14 -4.39
CA PHE A 14 7.14 -18.03 -3.21
C PHE A 14 7.59 -16.89 -2.30
N TYR A 15 8.90 -16.79 -2.04
CA TYR A 15 9.47 -15.70 -1.25
C TYR A 15 9.17 -14.32 -1.85
N VAL A 16 9.40 -14.15 -3.16
CA VAL A 16 9.11 -12.90 -3.87
C VAL A 16 7.62 -12.57 -3.82
N ALA A 17 6.74 -13.55 -4.05
CA ALA A 17 5.29 -13.36 -4.02
C ALA A 17 4.81 -12.91 -2.64
N VAL A 18 5.27 -13.56 -1.57
CA VAL A 18 4.92 -13.19 -0.20
C VAL A 18 5.45 -11.80 0.14
N HIS A 19 6.72 -11.52 -0.17
CA HIS A 19 7.34 -10.22 0.09
C HIS A 19 6.60 -9.08 -0.62
N TYR A 20 6.29 -9.25 -1.90
CA TYR A 20 5.59 -8.25 -2.69
C TYR A 20 4.13 -8.07 -2.24
N THR A 21 3.46 -9.16 -1.84
CA THR A 21 2.10 -9.09 -1.30
C THR A 21 2.03 -8.22 -0.04
N HIS A 22 2.98 -8.36 0.89
CA HIS A 22 3.00 -7.54 2.11
C HIS A 22 3.23 -6.05 1.81
N LYS A 23 4.06 -5.75 0.81
CA LYS A 23 4.33 -4.38 0.34
C LYS A 23 3.15 -3.70 -0.35
N ILE A 24 2.11 -4.44 -0.75
CA ILE A 24 0.86 -3.90 -1.31
C ILE A 24 -0.26 -3.93 -0.28
N TYR A 25 -0.48 -5.08 0.35
CA TYR A 25 -1.62 -5.28 1.24
C TYR A 25 -1.51 -4.42 2.50
N GLY A 26 -0.30 -4.26 3.05
CA GLY A 26 -0.05 -3.37 4.19
C GLY A 26 -0.52 -1.93 3.92
N PRO A 27 -0.03 -1.29 2.85
CA PRO A 27 -0.51 0.02 2.43
C PRO A 27 -2.03 0.11 2.23
N LEU A 28 -2.65 -0.89 1.58
CA LEU A 28 -4.09 -0.87 1.32
C LEU A 28 -4.93 -0.78 2.58
N VAL A 29 -4.53 -1.42 3.68
CA VAL A 29 -5.23 -1.32 4.97
C VAL A 29 -5.24 0.14 5.46
N SER A 30 -4.11 0.83 5.39
CA SER A 30 -4.01 2.23 5.80
C SER A 30 -4.80 3.18 4.89
N ILE A 31 -4.78 2.91 3.58
CA ILE A 31 -5.52 3.68 2.56
C ILE A 31 -7.03 3.56 2.80
N ASN A 32 -7.55 2.34 3.03
CA ASN A 32 -8.97 2.14 3.30
C ASN A 32 -9.42 2.93 4.54
N ARG A 33 -8.69 2.81 5.65
CA ARG A 33 -9.01 3.57 6.87
C ARG A 33 -9.03 5.08 6.64
N PHE A 34 -8.05 5.61 5.89
CA PHE A 34 -8.01 7.03 5.55
C PHE A 34 -9.21 7.47 4.71
N ILE A 35 -9.60 6.67 3.73
CA ILE A 35 -10.79 6.93 2.90
C ILE A 35 -12.05 6.88 3.76
N ASP A 36 -12.20 5.88 4.63
CA ASP A 36 -13.34 5.76 5.54
C ASP A 36 -13.45 7.00 6.45
N GLU A 37 -12.34 7.46 7.02
CA GLU A 37 -12.31 8.71 7.80
C GLU A 37 -12.77 9.92 6.98
N MET A 38 -12.35 10.04 5.71
CA MET A 38 -12.83 11.11 4.83
C MET A 38 -14.31 10.99 4.49
N VAL A 39 -14.81 9.79 4.22
CA VAL A 39 -16.22 9.52 3.89
C VAL A 39 -17.12 9.86 5.08
N GLU A 40 -16.69 9.58 6.29
CA GLU A 40 -17.37 9.99 7.53
C GLU A 40 -17.28 11.51 7.80
N GLY A 41 -16.66 12.27 6.91
CA GLY A 41 -16.50 13.72 7.03
C GLY A 41 -15.44 14.15 8.04
N ARG A 42 -14.62 13.21 8.54
CA ARG A 42 -13.48 13.49 9.41
C ARG A 42 -12.30 14.01 8.59
N SER A 43 -11.31 14.54 9.29
CA SER A 43 -10.10 15.12 8.71
C SER A 43 -8.89 14.26 9.08
N PRO A 44 -8.63 13.16 8.35
CA PRO A 44 -7.52 12.28 8.67
C PRO A 44 -6.17 13.01 8.57
N SER A 45 -5.18 12.50 9.31
CA SER A 45 -3.77 12.87 9.16
C SER A 45 -3.24 12.41 7.80
N LYS A 46 -2.16 13.04 7.31
CA LYS A 46 -1.52 12.62 6.06
C LYS A 46 -1.12 11.14 6.10
N LEU A 47 -1.48 10.42 5.05
CA LEU A 47 -1.00 9.06 4.80
C LEU A 47 0.50 9.09 4.49
N ALA A 48 1.22 8.12 5.04
CA ALA A 48 2.61 7.85 4.70
C ALA A 48 2.83 6.34 4.71
N LEU A 49 3.55 5.82 3.71
CA LEU A 49 3.90 4.41 3.59
C LEU A 49 5.39 4.22 3.86
N ARG A 50 5.81 2.99 4.15
CA ARG A 50 7.20 2.67 4.47
C ARG A 50 8.04 2.73 3.20
N ASP A 51 9.35 2.92 3.35
CA ASP A 51 10.26 2.89 2.21
C ASP A 51 10.22 1.52 1.52
N GLY A 52 9.97 1.55 0.22
CA GLY A 52 9.85 0.37 -0.61
C GLY A 52 8.50 -0.36 -0.53
N ASP A 53 7.51 0.17 0.20
CA ASP A 53 6.11 -0.20 -0.01
C ASP A 53 5.63 0.34 -1.36
N GLU A 54 4.68 -0.39 -1.96
CA GLU A 54 4.05 0.03 -3.21
C GLU A 54 2.99 1.11 -2.95
N LEU A 55 2.44 1.71 -4.01
CA LEU A 55 1.33 2.69 -3.96
C LEU A 55 1.68 4.07 -3.39
N GLN A 56 2.96 4.42 -3.27
CA GLN A 56 3.42 5.74 -2.82
C GLN A 56 2.77 6.90 -3.59
N ASP A 57 2.70 6.81 -4.92
CA ASP A 57 2.07 7.83 -5.78
C ASP A 57 0.56 7.98 -5.50
N LEU A 58 -0.14 6.86 -5.24
CA LEU A 58 -1.56 6.89 -4.87
C LEU A 58 -1.75 7.63 -3.54
N VAL A 59 -0.90 7.35 -2.54
CA VAL A 59 -0.94 8.01 -1.25
C VAL A 59 -0.67 9.51 -1.36
N LEU A 60 0.29 9.93 -2.20
CA LEU A 60 0.53 11.34 -2.47
C LEU A 60 -0.72 12.02 -3.05
N LYS A 61 -1.37 11.40 -4.04
CA LYS A 61 -2.60 11.90 -4.67
C LYS A 61 -3.76 11.97 -3.68
N LEU A 62 -3.92 10.96 -2.81
CA LEU A 62 -4.96 10.95 -1.77
C LEU A 62 -4.76 12.05 -0.73
N ASN A 63 -3.52 12.31 -0.32
CA ASN A 63 -3.21 13.42 0.57
C ASN A 63 -3.56 14.77 -0.06
N VAL A 64 -3.21 14.97 -1.34
CA VAL A 64 -3.59 16.19 -2.08
C VAL A 64 -5.10 16.32 -2.19
N LEU A 65 -5.81 15.22 -2.45
CA LEU A 65 -7.27 15.22 -2.52
C LEU A 65 -7.91 15.61 -1.18
N ALA A 66 -7.43 15.04 -0.08
CA ALA A 66 -7.91 15.37 1.27
C ALA A 66 -7.67 16.84 1.61
N ASP A 67 -6.49 17.38 1.29
CA ASP A 67 -6.16 18.79 1.51
C ASP A 67 -7.11 19.71 0.71
N LYS A 68 -7.44 19.37 -0.54
CA LYS A 68 -8.42 20.12 -1.36
C LYS A 68 -9.85 20.06 -0.80
N TYR A 69 -10.28 18.89 -0.33
CA TYR A 69 -11.62 18.72 0.23
C TYR A 69 -11.79 19.45 1.57
N LYS A 70 -10.74 19.52 2.39
CA LYS A 70 -10.75 20.33 3.62
C LYS A 70 -10.95 21.81 3.35
N GLY A 71 -10.40 22.34 2.25
CA GLY A 71 -10.57 23.74 1.82
C GLY A 71 -11.87 24.05 1.08
N SER A 72 -12.72 23.05 0.82
CA SER A 72 -14.02 23.22 0.14
C SER A 72 -15.22 23.22 1.10
N LYS A 73 -14.99 23.03 2.41
CA LYS A 73 -15.97 23.27 3.48
C LYS A 73 -15.73 24.66 4.06
#